data_AF-A0A060TFS1-F1
#
_entry.id   AF-A0A060TFS1-F1
#
_cell.length_a   1.000
_cell.length_b   1.000
_cell.length_c   1.000
_cell.angle_alpha   90.00
_cell.angle_beta   90.00
_cell.angle_gamma   90.00
#
_symmetry.space_group_name_H-M   'P 1'
#
loop_
_entity.id
_entity.type
_entity.pdbx_description
1 polymer ?
#
loop_
_entity_poly.entity_id
_entity_poly.type
_entity_poly.pdbx_seq_one_letter_code
_entity_poly.pdbx_strand_id
1 'polypeptide(L)'
;MLATPRLECIPESPPASPVWATPRDIARDLGRDLPRDLVSLKACSASPALSSNKSSYDSPKRLFFPLRAVLPQDYSDMYTEDVLADPNQLNSLGRPLFTDRSLVDWQLNDVRSLLIIDKLKPEWNGVVPTVIEPGYRIIVLGLDASDQDIVHALVDSDIYKEHGFDRQFRYQTAQYTVQAARARSASAHGLTKPEWRNIIENYLLNLACEAQCRIDYKKTCSAIKRQRAADQQQTITLSPPSPSSNSSTLLKKALLTSLSTSPDFPSKHRPHKVSLSRREKHQIWVQVQTRLYARLGLDWQPDDLA
;
A
#
# COMPACT_ATOMS: atom_id res chain seq x y z
N MET A 1 -13.65 -56.16 1.34
CA MET A 1 -12.59 -55.27 1.88
C MET A 1 -12.19 -54.34 0.75
N LEU A 2 -12.72 -53.11 0.80
CA LEU A 2 -12.54 -52.07 -0.21
C LEU A 2 -11.23 -51.34 0.07
N ALA A 3 -10.35 -51.27 -0.93
CA ALA A 3 -9.17 -50.43 -0.93
C ALA A 3 -9.55 -49.06 -1.48
N THR A 4 -9.42 -48.04 -0.65
CA THR A 4 -9.50 -46.61 -1.00
C THR A 4 -8.30 -46.19 -1.86
N PRO A 5 -8.49 -45.43 -2.95
CA PRO A 5 -7.39 -44.82 -3.66
C PRO A 5 -6.88 -43.58 -2.91
N ARG A 6 -5.55 -43.53 -2.80
CA ARG A 6 -4.75 -42.44 -2.23
C ARG A 6 -4.80 -41.25 -3.19
N LEU A 7 -5.28 -40.10 -2.71
CA LEU A 7 -5.14 -38.81 -3.39
C LEU A 7 -3.65 -38.47 -3.48
N GLU A 8 -3.12 -38.41 -4.70
CA GLU A 8 -1.81 -37.85 -4.98
C GLU A 8 -1.88 -36.33 -4.81
N CYS A 9 -1.16 -35.82 -3.81
CA CYS A 9 -0.94 -34.40 -3.62
C CYS A 9 -0.17 -33.84 -4.82
N ILE A 10 -0.78 -32.90 -5.53
CA ILE A 10 -0.10 -32.02 -6.48
C ILE A 10 0.95 -31.20 -5.68
N PRO A 11 2.21 -31.09 -6.14
CA PRO A 11 3.20 -30.29 -5.44
C PRO A 11 2.86 -28.80 -5.61
N GLU A 12 2.31 -28.19 -4.55
CA GLU A 12 2.37 -26.74 -4.38
C GLU A 12 3.85 -26.34 -4.31
N SER A 13 4.37 -25.83 -5.42
CA SER A 13 5.64 -25.11 -5.40
C SER A 13 5.38 -23.77 -4.70
N PRO A 14 6.10 -23.43 -3.63
CA PRO A 14 5.91 -22.15 -2.95
C PRO A 14 6.15 -21.01 -3.96
N PRO A 15 5.38 -19.90 -3.90
CA PRO A 15 5.64 -18.76 -4.75
C PRO A 15 7.08 -18.29 -4.52
N ALA A 16 7.85 -18.16 -5.60
CA ALA A 16 9.21 -17.66 -5.55
C ALA A 16 9.27 -16.35 -4.75
N SER A 17 10.17 -16.28 -3.76
CA SER A 17 10.35 -15.10 -2.90
C SER A 17 10.49 -13.82 -3.74
N PRO A 18 9.77 -12.73 -3.43
CA PRO A 18 9.94 -11.48 -4.15
C PRO A 18 11.28 -10.85 -3.79
N VAL A 19 12.07 -10.49 -4.80
CA VAL A 19 13.25 -9.63 -4.65
C VAL A 19 12.76 -8.22 -4.33
N TRP A 20 12.64 -7.89 -3.05
CA TRP A 20 12.24 -6.56 -2.60
C TRP A 20 13.41 -5.57 -2.65
N ALA A 21 13.05 -4.29 -2.73
CA ALA A 21 14.00 -3.18 -2.70
C ALA A 21 14.95 -3.28 -1.50
N THR A 22 16.23 -3.05 -1.76
CA THR A 22 17.26 -3.13 -0.72
C THR A 22 17.02 -2.05 0.35
N PRO A 23 17.56 -2.19 1.58
CA PRO A 23 17.52 -1.15 2.61
C PRO A 23 18.06 0.22 2.17
N ARG A 24 18.75 0.29 1.02
CA ARG A 24 19.26 1.51 0.40
C ARG A 24 18.16 2.38 -0.20
N ASP A 25 17.10 1.78 -0.73
CA ASP A 25 15.97 2.48 -1.35
C ASP A 25 14.99 3.02 -0.29
N ILE A 26 14.80 2.24 0.79
CA ILE A 26 13.96 2.60 1.95
C ILE A 26 14.50 3.83 2.70
N ALA A 27 15.82 4.02 2.74
CA ALA A 27 16.44 5.15 3.44
C ALA A 27 16.29 6.50 2.69
N ARG A 28 16.10 6.49 1.36
CA ARG A 28 15.84 7.71 0.58
C ARG A 28 14.42 8.21 0.75
N ASP A 29 13.46 7.30 0.91
CA ASP A 29 12.03 7.64 0.95
C ASP A 29 11.55 8.07 2.35
N LEU A 30 12.14 7.50 3.40
CA LEU A 30 11.83 7.86 4.80
C LEU A 30 12.46 9.17 5.29
N GLY A 31 13.23 9.86 4.44
CA GLY A 31 13.91 11.12 4.74
C GLY A 31 13.12 12.38 4.42
N ARG A 32 11.95 12.27 3.77
CA ARG A 32 11.07 13.42 3.53
C ARG A 32 9.99 13.45 4.61
N ASP A 33 10.14 14.38 5.55
CA ASP A 33 9.01 14.85 6.35
C ASP A 33 7.93 15.35 5.36
N LEU A 34 6.79 14.68 5.31
CA LEU A 34 5.65 15.08 4.49
C LEU A 34 5.16 16.45 4.97
N PRO A 35 5.06 17.47 4.10
CA PRO A 35 4.47 18.73 4.48
C PRO A 35 2.97 18.53 4.76
N ARG A 36 2.57 18.85 5.98
CA ARG A 36 1.19 19.24 6.28
C ARG A 36 1.04 20.65 5.75
N ASP A 37 0.30 20.84 4.66
CA ASP A 37 -0.49 22.04 4.45
C ASP A 37 -1.61 21.79 3.43
N LEU A 38 -2.80 22.22 3.85
CA LEU A 38 -4.09 22.10 3.21
C LEU A 38 -4.54 23.54 2.93
N VAL A 39 -5.16 23.75 1.76
CA VAL A 39 -6.01 24.90 1.37
C VAL A 39 -5.28 26.16 0.84
N SER A 40 -5.49 26.46 -0.45
CA SER A 40 -6.19 27.69 -0.90
C SER A 40 -6.23 27.74 -2.45
N LEU A 41 -7.35 27.31 -3.04
CA LEU A 41 -7.63 27.52 -4.46
C LEU A 41 -8.38 28.84 -4.61
N LYS A 42 -7.70 29.81 -5.23
CA LYS A 42 -8.19 31.14 -5.54
C LYS A 42 -9.02 31.08 -6.83
N ALA A 43 -10.26 31.54 -6.75
CA ALA A 43 -11.15 31.71 -7.89
C ALA A 43 -10.63 32.82 -8.82
N CYS A 44 -10.53 32.54 -10.12
CA CYS A 44 -10.31 33.55 -11.16
C CYS A 44 -11.58 33.75 -11.99
N SER A 45 -11.88 35.03 -12.17
CA SER A 45 -13.05 35.62 -12.80
C SER A 45 -13.12 35.43 -14.31
N ALA A 46 -14.36 35.39 -14.80
CA ALA A 46 -14.76 35.28 -16.19
C ALA A 46 -14.46 36.54 -17.04
N SER A 47 -14.31 36.32 -18.35
CA SER A 47 -14.50 37.33 -19.41
C SER A 47 -15.32 36.71 -20.57
N PRO A 48 -16.06 37.53 -21.35
CA PRO A 48 -17.18 37.06 -22.16
C PRO A 48 -16.85 36.77 -23.64
N ALA A 49 -17.83 36.10 -24.25
CA ALA A 49 -17.90 35.45 -25.55
C ALA A 49 -17.53 36.26 -26.80
N LEU A 50 -16.96 35.55 -27.79
CA LEU A 50 -17.23 35.79 -29.21
C LEU A 50 -18.02 34.60 -29.80
N SER A 51 -19.12 34.94 -30.44
CA SER A 51 -20.07 34.05 -31.11
C SER A 51 -19.55 33.64 -32.49
N SER A 52 -19.35 32.34 -32.70
CA SER A 52 -19.17 31.76 -34.04
C SER A 52 -19.87 30.40 -34.18
N ASN A 53 -20.82 30.37 -35.12
CA ASN A 53 -21.38 29.26 -35.90
C ASN A 53 -21.46 27.85 -35.28
N LYS A 54 -22.67 27.51 -34.80
CA LYS A 54 -23.07 26.19 -34.31
C LYS A 54 -23.23 25.18 -35.47
N SER A 55 -22.18 24.44 -35.80
CA SER A 55 -22.35 23.06 -36.25
C SER A 55 -22.66 22.23 -34.99
N SER A 56 -23.83 21.59 -34.97
CA SER A 56 -24.29 20.77 -33.84
C SER A 56 -23.46 19.49 -33.75
N TYR A 57 -22.22 19.61 -33.25
CA TYR A 57 -21.44 18.48 -32.77
C TYR A 57 -22.12 18.00 -31.50
N ASP A 58 -22.89 16.93 -31.62
CA ASP A 58 -23.48 16.23 -30.48
C ASP A 58 -22.31 15.78 -29.60
N SER A 59 -22.06 16.54 -28.53
CA SER A 59 -20.94 16.27 -27.63
C SER A 59 -21.21 14.90 -27.00
N PRO A 60 -20.22 13.99 -26.98
CA PRO A 60 -20.43 12.63 -26.50
C PRO A 60 -21.05 12.69 -25.10
N LYS A 61 -22.26 12.15 -24.96
CA LYS A 61 -23.02 12.14 -23.71
C LYS A 61 -22.18 11.45 -22.64
N ARG A 62 -21.72 12.21 -21.64
CA ARG A 62 -20.99 11.66 -20.49
C ARG A 62 -21.95 10.80 -19.67
N LEU A 63 -21.58 9.54 -19.49
CA LEU A 63 -22.33 8.61 -18.65
C LEU A 63 -21.82 8.69 -17.20
N PHE A 64 -22.75 8.80 -16.25
CA PHE A 64 -22.46 8.81 -14.82
C PHE A 64 -23.19 7.66 -14.16
N PHE A 65 -22.45 6.85 -13.40
CA PHE A 65 -23.01 5.69 -12.70
C PHE A 65 -22.60 5.70 -11.23
N PRO A 66 -23.49 5.29 -10.31
CA PRO A 66 -23.10 5.05 -8.92
C PRO A 66 -22.17 3.84 -8.85
N LEU A 67 -21.27 3.81 -7.86
CA LEU A 67 -20.25 2.78 -7.68
C LEU A 67 -20.85 1.38 -7.63
N ARG A 68 -21.97 1.21 -6.92
CA ARG A 68 -22.65 -0.09 -6.81
C ARG A 68 -23.13 -0.64 -8.17
N ALA A 69 -23.46 0.22 -9.13
CA ALA A 69 -23.92 -0.21 -10.45
C ALA A 69 -22.77 -0.65 -11.38
N VAL A 70 -21.54 -0.19 -11.12
CA VAL A 70 -20.38 -0.55 -11.94
C VAL A 70 -19.69 -1.82 -11.43
N LEU A 71 -19.77 -2.10 -10.13
CA LEU A 71 -19.15 -3.28 -9.53
C LEU A 71 -19.72 -4.60 -10.06
N PRO A 72 -18.90 -5.68 -10.12
CA PRO A 72 -19.39 -7.02 -10.42
C PRO A 72 -20.41 -7.47 -9.38
N GLN A 73 -21.47 -8.14 -9.83
CA GLN A 73 -22.49 -8.76 -8.96
C GLN A 73 -22.30 -10.27 -8.87
N ASP A 74 -21.60 -10.85 -9.84
CA ASP A 74 -21.19 -12.25 -9.87
C ASP A 74 -19.66 -12.30 -9.98
N TYR A 75 -19.07 -13.26 -9.28
CA TYR A 75 -17.64 -13.50 -9.19
C TYR A 75 -17.26 -14.91 -9.66
N SER A 76 -18.24 -15.69 -10.14
CA SER A 76 -18.04 -17.08 -10.59
C SER A 76 -16.98 -17.22 -11.68
N ASP A 77 -16.84 -16.21 -12.55
CA ASP A 77 -15.88 -16.19 -13.66
C ASP A 77 -14.49 -15.64 -13.28
N MET A 78 -14.31 -15.14 -12.05
CA MET A 78 -13.07 -14.54 -11.57
C MET A 78 -12.14 -15.53 -10.86
N TYR A 79 -12.66 -16.69 -10.47
CA TYR A 79 -11.93 -17.70 -9.70
C TYR A 79 -12.11 -19.07 -10.36
N THR A 80 -11.19 -20.00 -10.09
CA THR A 80 -11.32 -21.37 -10.58
C THR A 80 -12.42 -22.11 -9.80
N GLU A 81 -13.02 -23.13 -10.44
CA GLU A 81 -14.06 -23.94 -9.80
C GLU A 81 -13.59 -24.54 -8.48
N ASP A 82 -12.33 -24.97 -8.41
CA ASP A 82 -11.72 -25.54 -7.20
C ASP A 82 -11.75 -24.57 -6.00
N VAL A 83 -11.53 -23.28 -6.25
CA VAL A 83 -11.54 -22.24 -5.22
C VAL A 83 -12.98 -21.92 -4.78
N LEU A 84 -13.94 -22.07 -5.68
CA LEU A 84 -15.36 -21.83 -5.41
C LEU A 84 -16.11 -23.07 -4.89
N ALA A 85 -15.48 -24.25 -4.95
CA ALA A 85 -16.11 -25.53 -4.63
C ALA A 85 -16.48 -25.68 -3.14
N ASP A 86 -15.76 -25.01 -2.23
CA ASP A 86 -16.04 -25.05 -0.79
C ASP A 86 -16.76 -23.76 -0.35
N PRO A 87 -18.08 -23.81 -0.06
CA PRO A 87 -18.84 -22.64 0.40
C PRO A 87 -18.32 -22.07 1.73
N ASN A 88 -17.62 -22.86 2.54
CA ASN A 88 -17.05 -22.38 3.81
C ASN A 88 -15.83 -21.48 3.58
N GLN A 89 -15.25 -21.51 2.39
CA GLN A 89 -14.15 -20.64 1.98
C GLN A 89 -14.63 -19.38 1.25
N LEU A 90 -15.95 -19.12 1.22
CA LEU A 90 -16.52 -17.93 0.61
C LEU A 90 -17.03 -16.94 1.66
N ASN A 91 -16.89 -15.66 1.37
CA ASN A 91 -17.49 -14.59 2.15
C ASN A 91 -18.97 -14.38 1.78
N SER A 92 -19.63 -13.45 2.47
CA SER A 92 -21.04 -13.11 2.24
C SER A 92 -21.34 -12.57 0.83
N LEU A 93 -20.32 -12.15 0.08
CA LEU A 93 -20.43 -11.67 -1.29
C LEU A 93 -20.14 -12.78 -2.32
N GLY A 94 -19.90 -14.02 -1.89
CA GLY A 94 -19.57 -15.14 -2.77
C GLY A 94 -18.13 -15.11 -3.31
N ARG A 95 -17.24 -14.31 -2.71
CA ARG A 95 -15.81 -14.28 -3.05
C ARG A 95 -15.00 -15.11 -2.06
N PRO A 96 -13.81 -15.61 -2.44
CA PRO A 96 -12.95 -16.35 -1.54
C PRO A 96 -12.58 -15.55 -0.28
N LEU A 97 -12.51 -16.21 0.88
CA LEU A 97 -12.21 -15.57 2.18
C LEU A 97 -10.87 -14.84 2.17
N PHE A 98 -9.88 -15.30 1.39
CA PHE A 98 -8.58 -14.64 1.29
C PHE A 98 -8.65 -13.23 0.65
N THR A 99 -9.80 -12.86 0.07
CA THR A 99 -10.05 -11.52 -0.44
C THR A 99 -10.43 -10.53 0.65
N ASP A 100 -10.76 -10.99 1.86
CA ASP A 100 -10.98 -10.14 3.02
C ASP A 100 -9.74 -10.19 3.94
N ARG A 101 -9.00 -9.07 4.02
CA ARG A 101 -7.77 -8.99 4.80
C ARG A 101 -7.78 -7.79 5.71
N SER A 102 -7.29 -8.00 6.94
CA SER A 102 -7.05 -6.93 7.92
C SER A 102 -5.76 -6.14 7.62
N LEU A 103 -5.68 -5.56 6.42
CA LEU A 103 -4.60 -4.67 5.99
C LEU A 103 -5.10 -3.22 5.92
N VAL A 104 -4.18 -2.26 6.09
CA VAL A 104 -4.48 -0.83 6.00
C VAL A 104 -5.16 -0.50 4.68
N ASP A 105 -6.32 0.17 4.74
CA ASP A 105 -7.12 0.60 3.59
C ASP A 105 -7.46 -0.53 2.59
N TRP A 106 -7.50 -1.79 3.04
CA TRP A 106 -7.72 -2.94 2.18
C TRP A 106 -9.04 -2.86 1.42
N GLN A 107 -10.16 -2.67 2.12
CA GLN A 107 -11.50 -2.65 1.51
C GLN A 107 -11.64 -1.58 0.42
N LEU A 108 -11.10 -0.38 0.65
CA LEU A 108 -11.10 0.70 -0.34
C LEU A 108 -10.39 0.29 -1.63
N ASN A 109 -9.22 -0.32 -1.49
CA ASN A 109 -8.36 -0.68 -2.62
C ASN A 109 -8.77 -1.98 -3.30
N ASP A 110 -9.39 -2.91 -2.56
CA ASP A 110 -10.06 -4.07 -3.12
C ASP A 110 -11.21 -3.63 -4.05
N VAL A 111 -12.04 -2.66 -3.65
CA VAL A 111 -13.08 -2.08 -4.52
C VAL A 111 -12.46 -1.43 -5.76
N ARG A 112 -11.36 -0.68 -5.63
CA ARG A 112 -10.65 -0.13 -6.80
C ARG A 112 -10.11 -1.20 -7.73
N SER A 113 -9.63 -2.32 -7.18
CA SER A 113 -9.18 -3.47 -7.97
C SER A 113 -10.32 -4.09 -8.79
N LEU A 114 -11.54 -4.07 -8.28
CA LEU A 114 -12.74 -4.57 -8.98
C LEU A 114 -13.23 -3.64 -10.10
N LEU A 115 -12.73 -2.39 -10.16
CA LEU A 115 -13.01 -1.45 -11.24
C LEU A 115 -12.02 -1.55 -12.41
N ILE A 116 -11.00 -2.38 -12.27
CA ILE A 116 -10.24 -2.87 -13.42
C ILE A 116 -11.10 -4.00 -14.01
N ILE A 117 -11.55 -3.84 -15.26
CA ILE A 117 -12.48 -4.76 -15.93
C ILE A 117 -11.89 -5.27 -17.24
N ASP A 118 -12.25 -6.48 -17.65
CA ASP A 118 -11.70 -7.10 -18.86
C ASP A 118 -12.35 -6.56 -20.14
N LYS A 119 -13.65 -6.25 -20.10
CA LYS A 119 -14.42 -5.76 -21.24
C LYS A 119 -15.40 -4.67 -20.83
N LEU A 120 -15.67 -3.74 -21.74
CA LEU A 120 -16.74 -2.75 -21.58
C LEU A 120 -18.09 -3.45 -21.55
N LYS A 121 -18.96 -3.05 -20.61
CA LYS A 121 -20.32 -3.57 -20.57
C LYS A 121 -21.14 -3.05 -21.76
N PRO A 122 -21.98 -3.86 -22.42
CA PRO A 122 -22.76 -3.44 -23.59
C PRO A 122 -23.62 -2.19 -23.34
N GLU A 123 -24.19 -2.07 -22.14
CA GLU A 123 -25.03 -0.95 -21.73
C GLU A 123 -24.30 0.41 -21.66
N TRP A 124 -22.96 0.40 -21.69
CA TRP A 124 -22.15 1.62 -21.69
C TRP A 124 -21.94 2.21 -23.08
N ASN A 125 -22.48 1.59 -24.14
CA ASN A 125 -22.45 2.08 -25.52
C ASN A 125 -21.03 2.47 -25.99
N GLY A 126 -20.02 1.70 -25.58
CA GLY A 126 -18.62 1.93 -25.96
C GLY A 126 -17.90 3.07 -25.20
N VAL A 127 -18.53 3.70 -24.21
CA VAL A 127 -17.93 4.79 -23.43
C VAL A 127 -17.75 4.38 -21.97
N VAL A 128 -16.54 4.51 -21.42
CA VAL A 128 -16.29 4.25 -19.99
C VAL A 128 -17.07 5.28 -19.15
N PRO A 129 -17.98 4.85 -18.26
CA PRO A 129 -18.72 5.79 -17.42
C PRO A 129 -17.83 6.40 -16.33
N THR A 130 -18.19 7.60 -15.90
CA THR A 130 -17.59 8.24 -14.72
C THR A 130 -18.33 7.78 -13.47
N VAL A 131 -17.60 7.27 -12.48
CA VAL A 131 -18.17 6.92 -11.18
C VAL A 131 -18.51 8.20 -10.42
N ILE A 132 -19.71 8.29 -9.86
CA ILE A 132 -20.19 9.49 -9.14
C ILE A 132 -19.36 9.71 -7.87
N GLU A 133 -19.03 8.64 -7.18
CA GLU A 133 -18.23 8.63 -5.96
C GLU A 133 -16.77 9.00 -6.27
N PRO A 134 -16.19 9.99 -5.58
CA PRO A 134 -14.85 10.46 -5.87
C PRO A 134 -13.79 9.40 -5.54
N GLY A 135 -12.72 9.39 -6.32
CA GLY A 135 -11.56 8.54 -6.07
C GLY A 135 -11.67 7.11 -6.59
N TYR A 136 -12.70 6.83 -7.41
CA TYR A 136 -12.89 5.60 -8.16
C TYR A 136 -12.79 5.89 -9.65
N ARG A 137 -12.08 5.03 -10.38
CA ARG A 137 -11.91 5.13 -11.83
C ARG A 137 -11.96 3.72 -12.41
N ILE A 138 -12.72 3.58 -13.50
CA ILE A 138 -12.80 2.34 -14.26
C ILE A 138 -11.62 2.29 -15.23
N ILE A 139 -10.95 1.14 -15.26
CA ILE A 139 -9.84 0.86 -16.17
C ILE A 139 -10.21 -0.38 -16.97
N VAL A 140 -10.18 -0.29 -18.29
CA VAL A 140 -10.43 -1.43 -19.18
C VAL A 140 -9.09 -2.06 -19.53
N LEU A 141 -8.91 -3.31 -19.15
CA LEU A 141 -7.70 -4.09 -19.37
C LEU A 141 -8.06 -5.46 -19.94
N GLY A 142 -7.95 -5.61 -21.26
CA GLY A 142 -8.31 -6.85 -21.96
C GLY A 142 -7.53 -8.09 -21.50
N LEU A 143 -8.12 -9.27 -21.71
CA LEU A 143 -7.49 -10.56 -21.42
C LEU A 143 -6.32 -10.89 -22.37
N ASP A 144 -6.30 -10.23 -23.52
CA ASP A 144 -5.27 -10.28 -24.56
C ASP A 144 -4.23 -9.16 -24.42
N ALA A 145 -4.31 -8.35 -23.35
CA ALA A 145 -3.37 -7.27 -23.10
C ALA A 145 -1.92 -7.79 -23.00
N SER A 146 -0.98 -7.03 -23.56
CA SER A 146 0.43 -7.35 -23.43
C SER A 146 0.90 -7.16 -21.98
N ASP A 147 2.00 -7.79 -21.60
CA ASP A 147 2.56 -7.62 -20.26
C ASP A 147 2.87 -6.15 -19.94
N GLN A 148 3.29 -5.37 -20.94
CA GLN A 148 3.52 -3.93 -20.78
C GLN A 148 2.22 -3.17 -20.53
N ASP A 149 1.14 -3.50 -21.24
CA ASP A 149 -0.17 -2.86 -21.04
C ASP A 149 -0.73 -3.18 -19.65
N ILE A 150 -0.57 -4.42 -19.19
CA ILE A 150 -0.95 -4.83 -17.83
C ILE A 150 -0.15 -4.04 -16.79
N VAL A 151 1.18 -3.97 -16.95
CA VAL A 151 2.05 -3.19 -16.04
C VAL A 151 1.63 -1.72 -16.02
N HIS A 152 1.43 -1.10 -17.19
CA HIS A 152 1.00 0.30 -17.28
C HIS A 152 -0.35 0.53 -16.63
N ALA A 153 -1.35 -0.33 -16.88
CA ALA A 153 -2.66 -0.23 -16.27
C ALA A 153 -2.60 -0.33 -14.73
N LEU A 154 -1.79 -1.24 -14.18
CA LEU A 154 -1.61 -1.39 -12.74
C LEU A 154 -0.88 -0.20 -12.11
N VAL A 155 0.19 0.28 -12.73
CA VAL A 155 0.98 1.43 -12.26
C VAL A 155 0.18 2.71 -12.27
N ASP A 156 -0.58 2.93 -13.33
CA ASP A 156 -1.35 4.15 -13.51
C ASP A 156 -2.69 4.08 -12.76
N SER A 157 -3.07 2.94 -12.17
CA SER A 157 -4.31 2.76 -11.39
C SER A 157 -4.36 3.59 -10.11
N ASP A 158 -5.57 3.70 -9.53
CA ASP A 158 -5.80 4.41 -8.25
C ASP A 158 -5.54 3.53 -7.01
N ILE A 159 -5.09 2.28 -7.20
CA ILE A 159 -4.81 1.35 -6.11
C ILE A 159 -3.69 1.93 -5.21
N TYR A 160 -3.99 2.07 -3.92
CA TYR A 160 -3.12 2.59 -2.86
C TYR A 160 -2.53 3.99 -3.11
N LYS A 161 -3.21 4.84 -3.90
CA LYS A 161 -2.70 6.19 -4.22
C LYS A 161 -2.48 7.08 -2.99
N GLU A 162 -3.21 6.85 -1.89
CA GLU A 162 -3.10 7.60 -0.63
C GLU A 162 -1.75 7.42 0.06
N HIS A 163 -1.06 6.30 -0.22
CA HIS A 163 0.21 5.96 0.43
C HIS A 163 1.42 6.59 -0.26
N GLY A 164 1.20 7.29 -1.37
CA GLY A 164 2.24 8.09 -2.03
C GLY A 164 3.41 7.26 -2.54
N PHE A 165 3.17 6.00 -2.92
CA PHE A 165 4.19 5.15 -3.50
C PHE A 165 4.78 5.80 -4.75
N ASP A 166 6.11 5.76 -4.86
CA ASP A 166 6.77 6.27 -6.05
C ASP A 166 6.43 5.40 -7.27
N ARG A 167 6.38 6.04 -8.44
CA ARG A 167 5.97 5.36 -9.68
C ARG A 167 6.91 4.21 -10.04
N GLN A 168 8.19 4.31 -9.69
CA GLN A 168 9.18 3.28 -10.00
C GLN A 168 8.94 2.02 -9.16
N PHE A 169 8.66 2.16 -7.86
CA PHE A 169 8.26 1.07 -6.99
C PHE A 169 7.00 0.38 -7.53
N ARG A 170 5.96 1.16 -7.86
CA ARG A 170 4.73 0.62 -8.46
C ARG A 170 5.00 -0.18 -9.74
N TYR A 171 5.90 0.32 -10.58
CA TYR A 171 6.30 -0.32 -11.83
C TYR A 171 7.03 -1.65 -11.58
N GLN A 172 8.00 -1.66 -10.67
CA GLN A 172 8.72 -2.89 -10.31
C GLN A 172 7.78 -3.95 -9.70
N THR A 173 6.89 -3.55 -8.79
CA THR A 173 5.90 -4.45 -8.20
C THR A 173 4.95 -5.02 -9.26
N ALA A 174 4.46 -4.19 -10.19
CA ALA A 174 3.60 -4.64 -11.28
C ALA A 174 4.34 -5.60 -12.21
N GLN A 175 5.55 -5.25 -12.65
CA GLN A 175 6.38 -6.06 -13.52
C GLN A 175 6.67 -7.43 -12.91
N TYR A 176 7.10 -7.47 -11.65
CA TYR A 176 7.35 -8.72 -10.94
C TYR A 176 6.07 -9.57 -10.83
N THR A 177 4.93 -8.95 -10.51
CA THR A 177 3.65 -9.65 -10.37
C THR A 177 3.24 -10.32 -11.69
N VAL A 178 3.36 -9.60 -12.81
CA VAL A 178 3.06 -10.12 -14.15
C VAL A 178 4.02 -11.25 -14.53
N GLN A 179 5.33 -11.07 -14.34
CA GLN A 179 6.33 -12.10 -14.63
C GLN A 179 6.10 -13.39 -13.83
N ALA A 180 5.80 -13.26 -12.54
CA ALA A 180 5.52 -14.40 -11.67
C ALA A 180 4.25 -15.15 -12.11
N ALA A 181 3.22 -14.43 -12.54
CA ALA A 181 2.01 -15.05 -13.08
C ALA A 181 2.29 -15.78 -14.41
N ARG A 182 3.05 -15.15 -15.32
CA ARG A 182 3.47 -15.77 -16.60
C ARG A 182 4.30 -17.02 -16.41
N ALA A 183 5.20 -17.03 -15.44
CA ALA A 183 6.01 -18.20 -15.12
C ALA A 183 5.16 -19.42 -14.67
N ARG A 184 3.98 -19.19 -14.10
CA ARG A 184 3.03 -20.24 -13.70
C ARG A 184 2.02 -20.61 -14.78
N SER A 185 1.79 -19.72 -15.75
CA SER A 185 0.79 -19.90 -16.78
C SER A 185 1.34 -20.84 -17.85
N ALA A 186 0.71 -21.99 -18.05
CA ALA A 186 1.06 -22.91 -19.13
C ALA A 186 0.55 -22.44 -20.51
N SER A 187 -0.36 -21.46 -20.53
CA SER A 187 -0.98 -20.97 -21.75
C SER A 187 -0.05 -20.03 -22.53
N ALA A 188 0.22 -20.39 -23.79
CA ALA A 188 0.81 -19.48 -24.76
C ALA A 188 -0.22 -18.48 -25.34
N HIS A 189 -1.50 -18.59 -24.97
CA HIS A 189 -2.61 -17.86 -25.59
C HIS A 189 -3.36 -17.05 -24.53
N GLY A 190 -3.05 -15.75 -24.44
CA GLY A 190 -3.75 -14.79 -23.56
C GLY A 190 -3.71 -15.15 -22.07
N LEU A 191 -4.40 -14.37 -21.25
CA LEU A 191 -4.70 -14.72 -19.86
C LEU A 191 -6.15 -15.21 -19.78
N THR A 192 -6.39 -16.28 -19.04
CA THR A 192 -7.75 -16.60 -18.59
C THR A 192 -8.21 -15.55 -17.59
N LYS A 193 -9.54 -15.41 -17.40
CA LYS A 193 -10.08 -14.44 -16.45
C LYS A 193 -9.62 -14.66 -15.00
N PRO A 194 -9.51 -15.91 -14.49
CA PRO A 194 -8.90 -16.16 -13.19
C PRO A 194 -7.41 -15.78 -13.11
N GLU A 195 -6.60 -16.07 -14.13
CA GLU A 195 -5.19 -15.68 -14.16
C GLU A 195 -5.02 -14.15 -14.15
N TRP A 196 -5.81 -13.47 -14.97
CA TRP A 196 -5.86 -12.01 -15.04
C TRP A 196 -6.27 -11.39 -13.70
N ARG A 197 -7.31 -11.94 -13.06
CA ARG A 197 -7.76 -11.48 -11.73
C ARG A 197 -6.68 -11.70 -10.68
N ASN A 198 -6.02 -12.86 -10.71
CA ASN A 198 -4.93 -13.20 -9.80
C ASN A 198 -3.75 -12.22 -9.92
N ILE A 199 -3.42 -11.73 -11.12
CA ILE A 199 -2.41 -10.68 -11.30
C ILE A 199 -2.80 -9.40 -10.55
N ILE A 200 -4.04 -8.94 -10.71
CA ILE A 200 -4.54 -7.72 -10.07
C ILE A 200 -4.55 -7.87 -8.54
N GLU A 201 -5.02 -9.02 -8.02
CA GLU A 201 -5.09 -9.28 -6.58
C GLU A 201 -3.70 -9.42 -5.94
N ASN A 202 -2.74 -10.05 -6.62
CA ASN A 202 -1.37 -10.11 -6.13
C ASN A 202 -0.69 -8.73 -6.13
N TYR A 203 -0.97 -7.90 -7.14
CA TYR A 203 -0.49 -6.52 -7.16
C TYR A 203 -1.07 -5.72 -5.98
N LEU A 204 -2.38 -5.82 -5.76
CA LEU A 204 -3.06 -5.22 -4.61
C LEU A 204 -2.44 -5.68 -3.28
N LEU A 205 -2.23 -6.99 -3.11
CA LEU A 205 -1.65 -7.57 -1.91
C LEU A 205 -0.23 -7.07 -1.65
N ASN A 206 0.61 -6.99 -2.68
CA ASN A 206 1.97 -6.48 -2.56
C ASN A 206 1.99 -5.01 -2.10
N LEU A 207 1.14 -4.16 -2.68
CA LEU A 207 1.02 -2.76 -2.25
C LEU A 207 0.48 -2.63 -0.82
N ALA A 208 -0.49 -3.45 -0.45
CA ALA A 208 -1.06 -3.48 0.90
C ALA A 208 -0.03 -3.90 1.95
N CYS A 209 0.78 -4.92 1.66
CA CYS A 209 1.85 -5.38 2.53
C CYS A 209 2.90 -4.29 2.75
N GLU A 210 3.33 -3.60 1.68
CA GLU A 210 4.28 -2.49 1.78
C GLU A 210 3.70 -1.33 2.60
N ALA A 211 2.46 -0.91 2.34
CA ALA A 211 1.77 0.14 3.08
C ALA A 211 1.75 -0.16 4.59
N GLN A 212 1.34 -1.38 4.93
CA GLN A 212 1.27 -1.84 6.31
C GLN A 212 2.66 -1.89 6.96
N CYS A 213 3.68 -2.40 6.25
CA CYS A 213 5.06 -2.46 6.73
C CYS A 213 5.60 -1.06 7.04
N ARG A 214 5.39 -0.08 6.16
CA ARG A 214 5.82 1.32 6.38
C ARG A 214 5.22 1.90 7.65
N ILE A 215 3.94 1.64 7.92
CA ILE A 215 3.25 2.12 9.12
C ILE A 215 3.80 1.44 10.38
N ASP A 216 3.90 0.12 10.38
CA ASP A 216 4.33 -0.65 11.54
C ASP A 216 5.82 -0.42 11.87
N TYR A 217 6.64 -0.23 10.84
CA TYR A 217 8.04 0.19 10.98
C TYR A 217 8.16 1.56 11.67
N LYS A 218 7.39 2.57 11.22
CA LYS A 218 7.38 3.90 11.84
C LYS A 218 6.92 3.85 13.30
N LYS A 219 5.87 3.06 13.60
CA LYS A 219 5.38 2.84 14.97
C LYS A 219 6.46 2.20 15.86
N THR A 220 7.11 1.15 15.38
CA THR A 220 8.14 0.42 16.13
C THR A 220 9.37 1.28 16.38
N CYS A 221 9.86 1.99 15.37
CA CYS A 221 10.96 2.95 15.53
C CYS A 221 10.63 4.04 16.57
N SER A 222 9.39 4.55 16.57
CA SER A 222 8.95 5.57 17.51
C SER A 222 8.84 5.02 18.94
N ALA A 223 8.36 3.79 19.10
CA ALA A 223 8.30 3.12 20.38
C ALA A 223 9.69 2.93 21.02
N ILE A 224 10.66 2.42 20.25
CA ILE A 224 12.04 2.21 20.74
C ILE A 224 12.70 3.53 21.13
N LYS A 225 12.52 4.59 20.34
CA LYS A 225 13.06 5.93 20.67
C LYS A 225 12.46 6.48 21.97
N ARG A 226 11.15 6.31 22.19
CA ARG A 226 10.49 6.72 23.43
C ARG A 226 11.00 5.93 24.64
N GLN A 227 11.19 4.62 24.49
CA GLN A 227 11.74 3.76 25.53
C GLN A 227 13.16 4.21 25.94
N ARG A 228 14.07 4.39 24.97
CA ARG A 228 15.44 4.88 25.24
C ARG A 228 15.48 6.26 25.89
N ALA A 229 14.57 7.16 25.50
CA ALA A 229 14.48 8.47 26.11
C ALA A 229 14.01 8.40 27.58
N ALA A 230 13.12 7.46 27.90
CA ALA A 230 12.70 7.21 29.28
C ALA A 230 13.82 6.58 30.11
N ASP A 231 14.55 5.60 29.57
CA ASP A 231 15.66 4.93 30.25
C ASP A 231 16.79 5.92 30.62
N GLN A 232 17.11 6.86 29.72
CA GLN A 232 18.08 7.92 29.97
C GLN A 232 17.66 8.86 31.11
N GLN A 233 16.36 9.12 31.27
CA GLN A 233 15.86 9.94 32.38
C GLN A 233 16.00 9.21 33.72
N GLN A 234 15.77 7.88 33.74
CA GLN A 234 15.90 7.08 34.95
C GLN A 234 17.36 6.96 35.44
N THR A 235 18.34 6.90 34.52
CA THR A 235 19.76 6.80 34.91
C THR A 235 20.24 8.06 35.62
N ILE A 236 19.72 9.23 35.25
CA ILE A 236 20.05 10.51 35.91
C ILE A 236 19.50 10.55 37.34
N THR A 237 18.33 9.95 37.61
CA THR A 237 17.72 9.95 38.94
C THR A 237 18.35 8.97 39.95
N LEU A 238 19.10 7.97 39.49
CA LEU A 238 19.73 6.95 40.34
C LEU A 238 21.22 7.23 40.66
N SER A 239 21.76 8.36 40.20
CA SER A 239 23.08 8.80 40.61
C SER A 239 23.00 9.30 42.06
N PRO A 240 23.83 8.79 42.99
CA PRO A 240 23.74 9.14 44.41
C PRO A 240 23.84 10.66 44.57
N PRO A 241 23.03 11.26 45.46
CA PRO A 241 22.97 12.70 45.63
C PRO A 241 24.36 13.18 46.05
N SER A 242 25.04 13.89 45.16
CA SER A 242 26.13 14.76 45.57
C SER A 242 25.52 15.82 46.50
N PRO A 243 26.04 15.97 47.73
CA PRO A 243 25.43 16.84 48.72
C PRO A 243 25.74 18.30 48.39
N SER A 244 24.97 18.95 47.50
CA SER A 244 24.83 20.41 47.52
C SER A 244 23.61 20.95 46.78
N SER A 245 22.78 21.64 47.56
CA SER A 245 21.76 22.63 47.19
C SER A 245 20.39 22.13 46.66
N ASN A 246 19.43 22.12 47.59
CA ASN A 246 17.99 22.08 47.35
C ASN A 246 17.51 23.30 46.56
N SER A 247 17.58 23.25 45.23
CA SER A 247 16.88 24.22 44.38
C SER A 247 15.94 23.51 43.40
N SER A 248 14.68 23.87 43.55
CA SER A 248 13.49 23.38 42.87
C SER A 248 13.65 23.17 41.35
N THR A 249 13.27 21.97 40.92
CA THR A 249 13.32 21.49 39.52
C THR A 249 12.44 22.30 38.56
N LEU A 250 11.45 23.03 39.07
CA LEU A 250 10.62 23.96 38.28
C LEU A 250 11.34 25.28 38.01
N LEU A 251 12.09 25.82 38.98
CA LEU A 251 12.80 27.08 38.81
C LEU A 251 14.04 26.92 37.92
N LYS A 252 14.74 25.77 38.00
CA LYS A 252 15.82 25.44 37.04
C LYS A 252 15.32 25.26 35.61
N LYS A 253 14.16 24.62 35.41
CA LYS A 253 13.54 24.53 34.07
C LYS A 253 13.10 25.91 33.56
N ALA A 254 12.49 26.74 34.40
CA ALA A 254 12.11 28.10 34.03
C ALA A 254 13.33 28.98 33.68
N LEU A 255 14.39 28.96 34.50
CA LEU A 255 15.61 29.74 34.28
C LEU A 255 16.40 29.33 33.02
N LEU A 256 16.46 28.02 32.72
CA LEU A 256 17.08 27.53 31.49
C LEU A 256 16.27 27.88 30.23
N THR A 257 14.97 28.13 30.36
CA THR A 257 14.11 28.55 29.25
C THR A 257 14.18 30.06 29.02
N SER A 258 14.49 30.85 30.06
CA SER A 258 14.61 32.32 29.98
C SER A 258 16.01 32.86 29.66
N LEU A 259 17.07 32.04 29.74
CA LEU A 259 18.45 32.46 29.40
C LEU A 259 18.79 32.34 27.91
N SER A 260 17.89 31.82 27.08
CA SER A 260 18.10 31.58 25.65
C SER A 260 17.68 32.72 24.71
N THR A 261 17.51 33.94 25.24
CA THR A 261 17.21 35.15 24.44
C THR A 261 18.42 36.04 24.15
N SER A 262 19.63 35.65 24.54
CA SER A 262 20.85 36.39 24.17
C SER A 262 21.38 35.88 22.81
N PRO A 263 21.48 36.73 21.77
CA PRO A 263 21.83 36.31 20.40
C PRO A 263 23.29 35.87 20.19
N ASP A 264 24.19 36.04 21.17
CA ASP A 264 25.64 35.97 20.92
C ASP A 264 26.42 34.83 21.60
N PHE A 265 25.78 33.82 22.20
CA PHE A 265 26.49 32.66 22.75
C PHE A 265 26.08 31.34 22.08
N PRO A 266 26.98 30.65 21.33
CA PRO A 266 26.70 29.34 20.75
C PRO A 266 26.66 28.28 21.87
N SER A 267 25.51 28.13 22.52
CA SER A 267 25.26 27.05 23.48
C SER A 267 25.26 25.70 22.74
N LYS A 268 26.36 24.95 22.89
CA LYS A 268 26.63 23.66 22.23
C LYS A 268 25.90 22.47 22.86
N HIS A 269 25.05 22.65 23.86
CA HIS A 269 24.37 21.54 24.55
C HIS A 269 22.93 21.37 24.05
N ARG A 270 22.78 20.93 22.80
CA ARG A 270 21.49 20.40 22.35
C ARG A 270 21.30 19.00 22.96
N PRO A 271 20.12 18.68 23.55
CA PRO A 271 19.85 17.36 24.07
C PRO A 271 20.10 16.32 22.96
N HIS A 272 20.90 15.29 23.28
CA HIS A 272 21.27 14.26 22.32
C HIS A 272 20.00 13.59 21.77
N LYS A 273 19.70 13.85 20.50
CA LYS A 273 18.55 13.24 19.82
C LYS A 273 18.80 11.74 19.73
N VAL A 274 17.99 10.95 20.45
CA VAL A 274 18.03 9.48 20.39
C VAL A 274 17.85 9.05 18.92
N SER A 275 18.93 8.54 18.33
CA SER A 275 18.97 8.05 16.96
C SER A 275 19.06 6.53 16.95
N LEU A 276 18.44 5.92 15.94
CA LEU A 276 18.60 4.49 15.67
C LEU A 276 19.66 4.35 14.58
N SER A 277 20.61 3.44 14.80
CA SER A 277 21.61 3.06 13.83
C SER A 277 20.96 2.43 12.59
N ARG A 278 21.70 2.40 11.48
CA ARG A 278 21.23 1.80 10.23
C ARG A 278 20.94 0.30 10.39
N ARG A 279 21.78 -0.42 11.15
CA ARG A 279 21.61 -1.86 11.42
C ARG A 279 20.32 -2.13 12.20
N GLU A 280 20.06 -1.35 13.25
CA GLU A 280 18.82 -1.49 14.04
C GLU A 280 17.58 -1.22 13.19
N LYS A 281 17.60 -0.16 12.37
CA LYS A 281 16.50 0.13 11.43
C LYS A 281 16.24 -1.04 10.50
N HIS A 282 17.29 -1.63 9.93
CA HIS A 282 17.13 -2.79 9.08
C HIS A 282 16.54 -4.00 9.82
N GLN A 283 17.01 -4.30 11.03
CA GLN A 283 16.46 -5.37 11.87
C GLN A 283 14.98 -5.15 12.20
N ILE A 284 14.59 -3.91 12.54
CA ILE A 284 13.19 -3.56 12.79
C ILE A 284 12.34 -3.79 11.54
N TRP A 285 12.86 -3.40 10.36
CA TRP A 285 12.16 -3.61 9.10
C TRP A 285 11.90 -5.09 8.82
N VAL A 286 12.94 -5.92 8.91
CA VAL A 286 12.82 -7.38 8.71
C VAL A 286 11.83 -7.98 9.72
N GLN A 287 11.93 -7.60 11.00
CA GLN A 287 11.01 -8.07 12.03
C GLN A 287 9.55 -7.71 11.74
N VAL A 288 9.31 -6.49 11.27
CA VAL A 288 7.96 -6.03 10.89
C VAL A 288 7.42 -6.82 9.71
N GLN A 289 8.24 -7.04 8.67
CA GLN A 289 7.86 -7.86 7.52
C GLN A 289 7.54 -9.29 7.95
N THR A 290 8.47 -9.99 8.62
CA THR A 290 8.25 -11.37 9.09
C THR A 290 6.97 -11.50 9.90
N ARG A 291 6.71 -10.57 10.82
CA ARG A 291 5.47 -10.58 11.61
C ARG A 291 4.22 -10.36 10.75
N LEU A 292 4.29 -9.48 9.75
CA LEU A 292 3.17 -9.23 8.85
C LEU A 292 2.85 -10.46 8.00
N TYR A 293 3.85 -11.04 7.34
CA TYR A 293 3.68 -12.22 6.49
C TYR A 293 3.16 -13.42 7.29
N ALA A 294 3.72 -13.68 8.48
CA ALA A 294 3.23 -14.71 9.38
C ALA A 294 1.77 -14.50 9.79
N ARG A 295 1.36 -13.26 10.07
CA ARG A 295 -0.04 -12.92 10.40
C ARG A 295 -0.99 -13.18 9.22
N LEU A 296 -0.51 -13.02 8.00
CA LEU A 296 -1.30 -13.25 6.78
C LEU A 296 -1.31 -14.72 6.33
N GLY A 297 -0.59 -15.61 7.03
CA GLY A 297 -0.42 -16.99 6.60
C GLY A 297 0.35 -17.11 5.28
N LEU A 298 1.24 -16.17 5.00
CA LEU A 298 2.09 -16.19 3.80
C LEU A 298 3.47 -16.73 4.18
N ASP A 299 3.90 -17.78 3.50
CA ASP A 299 5.20 -18.40 3.69
C ASP A 299 6.31 -17.56 3.05
N TRP A 300 6.70 -16.48 3.73
CA TRP A 300 7.82 -15.63 3.32
C TRP A 300 9.05 -15.88 4.20
N GLN A 301 10.21 -16.03 3.54
CA GLN A 301 11.51 -16.12 4.20
C GLN A 301 12.37 -14.90 3.78
N PRO A 302 13.09 -14.27 4.72
CA PRO A 302 14.03 -13.21 4.37
C PRO A 302 15.17 -13.79 3.54
N ASP A 303 15.63 -13.03 2.55
CA ASP A 303 16.85 -13.39 1.83
C ASP A 303 18.03 -13.41 2.80
N ASP A 304 18.76 -14.52 2.82
CA ASP A 304 20.00 -14.63 3.60
C ASP A 304 20.96 -13.55 3.12
N LEU A 305 21.35 -12.66 4.04
CA LEU A 305 22.33 -11.61 3.78
C LEU A 305 23.70 -12.26 3.59
N ALA A 306 24.02 -12.65 2.36
CA ALA A 306 25.36 -13.04 1.93
C ALA A 306 26.31 -11.83 1.90
#